data_AF-A0A2G9I0E0-F1
#
_entry.id   AF-A0A2G9I0E0-F1
#
_cell.length_a   1.000
_cell.length_b   1.000
_cell.length_c   1.000
_cell.angle_alpha   90.00
_cell.angle_beta   90.00
_cell.angle_gamma   90.00
#
_symmetry.space_group_name_H-M   'P 1'
#
loop_
_entity.id
_entity.type
_entity.pdbx_description
1 polymer ?
#
loop_
_entity_poly.entity_id
_entity_poly.type
_entity_poly.pdbx_seq_one_letter_code
_entity_poly.pdbx_strand_id
1 'polypeptide(L)'
;MFERTTEKGSVWVTLKHSSDKSKVQRNKTKAAGEKIEYRCLIRATDGKKTISTMVGPKDHLRFQSSYATILKARMTALKKRERKDRRKAADFDKKQDSKK
;
A
#
# COMPACT_ATOMS: atom_id res chain seq x y z
N MET A 1 -6.49 -0.97 -14.92
CA MET A 1 -6.41 0.40 -14.39
C MET A 1 -5.03 0.98 -14.74
N PHE A 2 -3.94 0.48 -14.14
CA PHE A 2 -2.56 0.89 -14.47
C PHE A 2 -2.20 0.85 -15.97
N GLU A 3 -2.58 -0.20 -16.69
CA GLU A 3 -2.33 -0.32 -18.14
C GLU A 3 -3.05 0.77 -18.98
N ARG A 4 -4.19 1.28 -18.50
CA ARG A 4 -4.97 2.29 -19.22
C ARG A 4 -4.46 3.70 -18.96
N THR A 5 -3.79 3.91 -17.82
CA THR A 5 -3.28 5.21 -17.39
C THR A 5 -1.75 5.28 -17.46
N THR A 6 -1.13 4.43 -18.30
CA THR A 6 0.34 4.36 -18.39
C THR A 6 0.94 5.63 -18.98
N GLU A 7 0.30 6.21 -20.00
CA GLU A 7 0.78 7.43 -20.66
C GLU A 7 0.27 8.70 -19.99
N LYS A 8 -1.02 8.74 -19.64
CA LYS A 8 -1.69 9.89 -19.04
C LYS A 8 -2.70 9.43 -17.99
N GLY A 9 -2.71 10.15 -16.88
CA GLY A 9 -3.65 9.94 -15.79
C GLY A 9 -2.98 9.46 -14.51
N SER A 10 -3.80 9.30 -13.48
CA SER A 10 -3.38 8.90 -12.15
C SER A 10 -4.28 7.78 -11.66
N VAL A 11 -3.71 6.86 -10.88
CA VAL A 11 -4.46 5.84 -10.16
C VAL A 11 -4.38 6.15 -8.68
N TRP A 12 -5.53 6.35 -8.04
CA TRP A 12 -5.62 6.56 -6.61
C TRP A 12 -5.99 5.25 -5.94
N VAL A 13 -5.21 4.85 -4.93
CA VAL A 13 -5.50 3.70 -4.10
C VAL A 13 -5.64 4.17 -2.65
N THR A 14 -6.71 3.74 -1.98
CA THR A 14 -7.00 4.07 -0.58
C THR A 14 -7.17 2.80 0.21
N LEU A 15 -6.57 2.73 1.40
CA LEU A 15 -6.72 1.65 2.36
C LEU A 15 -7.31 2.24 3.64
N LYS A 16 -8.46 1.73 4.07
CA LYS A 16 -9.18 2.25 5.24
C LYS A 16 -9.63 1.11 6.15
N HIS A 17 -9.41 1.30 7.46
CA HIS A 17 -9.96 0.42 8.48
C HIS A 17 -11.49 0.58 8.53
N SER A 18 -12.22 -0.50 8.29
CA SER A 18 -13.68 -0.51 8.16
C SER A 18 -14.28 -1.71 8.85
N SER A 19 -15.46 -1.54 9.44
CA SER A 19 -16.23 -2.65 10.04
C SER A 19 -17.32 -3.19 9.11
N ASP A 20 -17.37 -2.74 7.85
CA ASP A 20 -18.43 -2.98 6.84
C ASP A 20 -19.87 -2.54 7.24
N LYS A 21 -20.11 -2.32 8.53
CA LYS A 21 -21.38 -1.85 9.08
C LYS A 21 -21.52 -0.33 8.97
N SER A 22 -22.76 0.12 8.72
CA SER A 22 -23.13 1.53 8.79
C SER A 22 -22.94 2.08 10.22
N LYS A 23 -22.87 3.41 10.36
CA LYS A 23 -22.72 4.06 11.68
C LYS A 23 -23.83 3.63 12.66
N VAL A 24 -25.06 3.51 12.16
CA VAL A 24 -26.23 3.10 12.94
C VAL A 24 -26.08 1.64 13.42
N GLN A 25 -25.70 0.73 12.52
CA GLN A 25 -25.47 -0.67 12.87
C GLN A 25 -24.31 -0.82 13.85
N ARG A 26 -23.20 -0.12 13.63
CA ARG A 26 -22.04 -0.13 14.52
C ARG A 26 -22.40 0.31 15.94
N ASN A 27 -23.24 1.33 16.08
CA ASN A 27 -23.67 1.81 17.40
C ASN A 27 -24.58 0.78 18.10
N LYS A 28 -25.46 0.09 17.37
CA LYS A 28 -26.28 -1.00 17.91
C LYS A 28 -25.42 -2.18 18.37
N THR A 29 -24.48 -2.63 17.55
CA THR A 29 -23.54 -3.72 17.88
C THR A 29 -22.67 -3.38 19.09
N LYS A 30 -22.22 -2.12 19.20
CA LYS A 30 -21.51 -1.63 20.40
C LYS A 30 -22.40 -1.63 21.65
N ALA A 31 -23.65 -1.18 21.54
CA ALA A 31 -24.60 -1.20 22.66
C ALA A 31 -24.95 -2.63 23.10
N ALA A 32 -24.96 -3.58 22.17
CA ALA A 32 -25.17 -4.99 22.43
C ALA A 32 -23.92 -5.74 22.95
N GLY A 33 -22.76 -5.07 23.06
CA GLY A 33 -21.52 -5.68 23.56
C GLY A 33 -20.85 -6.68 22.59
N GLU A 34 -21.31 -6.75 21.34
CA GLU A 34 -20.77 -7.69 20.35
C GLU A 34 -19.41 -7.22 19.80
N LYS A 35 -18.48 -8.17 19.61
CA LYS A 35 -17.16 -7.89 19.03
C LYS A 35 -17.29 -7.58 17.54
N ILE A 36 -16.91 -6.37 17.17
CA ILE A 36 -16.90 -5.92 15.77
C ILE A 36 -15.62 -6.43 15.11
N GLU A 37 -15.79 -7.35 14.16
CA GLU A 37 -14.68 -7.75 13.29
C GLU A 37 -14.35 -6.60 12.33
N TYR A 38 -13.13 -6.08 12.43
CA TYR A 38 -12.66 -5.07 11.51
C TYR A 38 -11.90 -5.68 10.35
N ARG A 39 -12.05 -5.03 9.19
CA ARG A 39 -11.47 -5.41 7.92
C ARG A 39 -10.81 -4.19 7.27
N CYS A 40 -9.94 -4.42 6.31
CA CYS A 40 -9.36 -3.35 5.50
C CYS A 40 -10.17 -3.19 4.22
N LEU A 41 -10.79 -2.02 4.05
CA LEU A 41 -11.43 -1.62 2.80
C LEU A 41 -10.36 -1.00 1.89
N ILE A 42 -10.08 -1.65 0.78
CA ILE A 42 -9.19 -1.14 -0.26
C ILE A 42 -10.04 -0.67 -1.44
N ARG A 43 -9.79 0.55 -1.92
CA ARG A 43 -10.43 1.10 -3.13
C ARG A 43 -9.37 1.61 -4.09
N ALA A 44 -9.53 1.31 -5.37
CA ALA A 44 -8.72 1.89 -6.44
C ALA A 44 -9.62 2.59 -7.47
N THR A 45 -9.17 3.74 -7.97
CA THR A 45 -9.88 4.53 -8.98
C THR A 45 -8.91 5.18 -9.95
N ASP A 46 -9.29 5.23 -11.23
CA ASP A 46 -8.65 6.05 -12.27
C ASP A 46 -9.44 7.35 -12.56
N GLY A 47 -10.41 7.66 -11.69
CA GLY A 47 -11.36 8.76 -11.86
C GLY A 47 -12.60 8.40 -12.68
N LYS A 48 -12.58 7.29 -13.44
CA LYS A 48 -13.72 6.82 -14.24
C LYS A 48 -14.32 5.55 -13.66
N LYS A 49 -13.50 4.53 -13.45
CA LYS A 49 -13.89 3.24 -12.88
C LYS A 49 -13.36 3.13 -11.46
N THR A 50 -14.21 2.66 -10.57
CA THR A 50 -13.86 2.40 -9.17
C THR A 50 -13.98 0.91 -8.91
N ILE A 51 -12.95 0.32 -8.31
CA ILE A 51 -12.99 -1.05 -7.79
C ILE A 51 -12.74 -1.02 -6.29
N SER A 52 -13.42 -1.90 -5.55
CA SER A 52 -13.27 -1.99 -4.10
C SER A 52 -13.24 -3.44 -3.66
N THR A 53 -12.45 -3.73 -2.64
CA THR A 53 -12.42 -5.04 -1.97
C THR A 53 -12.28 -4.87 -0.46
N MET A 54 -12.81 -5.81 0.29
CA MET A 54 -12.60 -5.92 1.73
C MET A 54 -11.69 -7.09 2.03
N VAL A 55 -10.65 -6.83 2.80
CA VAL A 55 -9.66 -7.84 3.19
C VAL A 55 -9.78 -8.08 4.70
N GLY A 56 -10.11 -9.31 5.05
CA GLY A 56 -10.10 -9.77 6.43
C GLY A 56 -8.69 -10.13 6.92
N PRO A 57 -8.53 -10.40 8.23
CA PRO A 57 -7.24 -10.74 8.80
C PRO A 57 -6.63 -12.03 8.24
N LYS A 58 -7.46 -13.00 7.86
CA LYS A 58 -7.02 -14.30 7.30
C LYS A 58 -6.35 -14.16 5.92
N ASP A 59 -6.90 -13.30 5.06
CA ASP A 59 -6.43 -13.14 3.69
C ASP A 59 -5.39 -12.01 3.53
N HIS A 60 -5.08 -11.30 4.61
CA HIS A 60 -4.18 -10.14 4.60
C HIS A 60 -2.83 -10.47 3.96
N LEU A 61 -2.20 -11.58 4.36
CA LEU A 61 -0.87 -11.93 3.88
C LEU A 61 -0.87 -12.25 2.38
N ARG A 62 -1.87 -13.00 1.91
CA ARG A 62 -2.03 -13.32 0.49
C ARG A 62 -2.29 -12.08 -0.34
N PHE A 63 -3.14 -11.18 0.16
CA PHE A 63 -3.42 -9.90 -0.47
C PHE A 63 -2.15 -9.04 -0.55
N GLN A 64 -1.39 -8.93 0.55
CA GLN A 64 -0.16 -8.16 0.60
C GLN A 64 0.86 -8.63 -0.45
N SER A 65 1.12 -9.94 -0.53
CA SER A 65 2.05 -10.50 -1.50
C SER A 65 1.63 -10.22 -2.95
N SER A 66 0.34 -10.44 -3.26
CA SER A 66 -0.20 -10.21 -4.60
C SER A 66 -0.18 -8.71 -4.97
N TYR A 67 -0.56 -7.86 -4.03
CA TYR A 67 -0.59 -6.41 -4.18
C TYR A 67 0.81 -5.84 -4.41
N ALA A 68 1.79 -6.27 -3.62
CA ALA A 68 3.18 -5.84 -3.77
C ALA A 68 3.78 -6.23 -5.13
N THR A 69 3.44 -7.41 -5.65
CA THR A 69 3.85 -7.85 -6.99
C THR A 69 3.28 -6.96 -8.08
N ILE A 70 1.99 -6.63 -8.00
CA ILE A 70 1.33 -5.74 -8.97
C ILE A 70 1.94 -4.34 -8.94
N LEU A 71 2.16 -3.78 -7.75
CA LEU A 71 2.77 -2.45 -7.61
C LEU A 71 4.18 -2.42 -8.19
N LYS A 72 5.03 -3.39 -7.86
CA LYS A 72 6.39 -3.48 -8.40
C LYS A 72 6.41 -3.63 -9.92
N ALA A 73 5.48 -4.42 -10.48
CA ALA A 73 5.41 -4.64 -11.92
C ALA A 73 4.90 -3.43 -12.71
N ARG A 74 4.03 -2.60 -12.11
CA ARG A 74 3.35 -1.50 -12.82
C ARG A 74 3.91 -0.11 -12.53
N MET A 75 4.57 0.12 -11.40
CA MET A 75 5.18 1.41 -11.03
C MET A 75 6.64 1.53 -11.51
N THR A 76 6.88 1.35 -12.81
CA THR A 76 8.24 1.23 -13.38
C THR A 76 8.83 2.57 -13.84
N ALA A 77 8.01 3.59 -14.09
CA ALA A 77 8.42 4.86 -14.70
C ALA A 77 8.98 5.90 -13.72
N LEU A 78 9.43 5.49 -12.53
CA LEU A 78 10.01 6.39 -11.54
C LEU A 78 11.50 6.64 -11.82
N LYS A 79 11.99 7.86 -11.57
CA LYS A 79 13.43 8.16 -11.66
C LYS A 79 14.18 7.20 -10.74
N LYS A 80 15.10 6.41 -11.31
CA LYS A 80 15.96 5.53 -10.52
C LYS A 80 16.71 6.40 -9.51
N ARG A 81 16.68 5.99 -8.24
CA ARG A 81 17.48 6.62 -7.20
C ARG A 81 18.94 6.55 -7.64
N GLU A 82 19.49 7.68 -8.07
CA GLU A 82 20.90 7.80 -8.41
C GLU A 82 21.69 7.39 -7.16
N ARG A 83 22.70 6.54 -7.35
CA ARG A 83 23.58 6.00 -6.31
C ARG A 83 24.42 7.11 -5.64
N LYS A 84 23.78 8.08 -4.97
CA LYS A 84 24.41 8.94 -3.95
C LYS A 84 24.82 8.13 -2.71
N ASP A 85 24.48 6.85 -2.66
CA ASP A 85 24.94 5.93 -1.62
C ASP A 85 26.28 5.24 -1.97
N ARG A 86 26.76 5.30 -3.23
CA ARG A 86 28.12 4.83 -3.56
C ARG A 86 29.23 5.74 -3.03
N ARG A 87 28.94 7.01 -2.75
CA ARG A 87 29.92 7.94 -2.13
C ARG A 87 30.04 7.74 -0.62
N LYS A 88 28.97 7.36 0.09
CA LYS A 88 29.03 7.13 1.54
C LYS A 88 29.71 5.81 1.92
N ALA A 89 29.61 4.77 1.09
CA ALA A 89 30.34 3.52 1.33
C ALA A 89 31.85 3.65 1.07
N ALA A 90 32.25 4.42 0.05
CA ALA A 90 33.65 4.64 -0.27
C ALA A 90 34.37 5.60 0.72
N ASP A 91 33.64 6.54 1.33
CA ASP A 91 34.19 7.44 2.36
C ASP A 91 34.39 6.77 3.73
N PHE A 92 33.60 5.75 4.06
CA PHE A 92 33.73 5.02 5.32
C PHE A 92 34.94 4.07 5.32
N ASP A 93 35.21 3.46 4.16
CA ASP A 93 36.33 2.53 3.95
C ASP A 93 37.69 3.26 4.00
N LYS A 94 37.82 4.43 3.36
CA LYS A 94 39.03 5.27 3.44
C LYS A 94 39.34 5.84 4.85
N LYS A 95 38.33 5.99 5.70
CA LYS A 95 38.49 6.53 7.06
C LYS A 95 38.93 5.49 8.09
N GLN A 96 38.74 4.19 7.82
CA GLN A 96 39.23 3.12 8.69
C GLN A 96 40.70 2.79 8.40
N ASP A 97 41.14 2.86 7.15
CA ASP A 97 42.51 2.52 6.76
C ASP A 97 43.55 3.59 7.16
N SER A 98 43.11 4.83 7.39
CA SER A 98 43.96 5.93 7.88
C SER A 98 44.10 5.98 9.42
N LYS A 99 43.47 5.04 10.14
CA LYS A 99 43.50 4.96 11.60
C LYS A 99 44.13 3.66 12.13
N LYS A 100 44.80 2.89 11.28
CA LYS A 100 45.52 1.67 11.67
C LYS A 100 47.01 1.82 11.46
#